data_AF-A0A497S3A4-F1
#
_entry.id   AF-A0A497S3A4-F1
#
_cell.length_a   1.000
_cell.length_b   1.000
_cell.length_c   1.000
_cell.angle_alpha   90.00
_cell.angle_beta   90.00
_cell.angle_gamma   90.00
#
_symmetry.space_group_name_H-M   'P 1'
#
loop_
_entity.id
_entity.type
_entity.pdbx_description
1 polymer ?
#
loop_
_entity_poly.entity_id
_entity_poly.type
_entity_poly.pdbx_seq_one_letter_code
_entity_poly.pdbx_strand_id
1 'polypeptide(L)'
;ARLAKPDFTVNVVQTENGVIGAFSGDFDSVLTRGAALVDDIYKIHVKEKADIVITSANGFPHDIDLYQAYKALHLALNVVRENGIVILVAECREGVGNGVGHQNYYKWMKKFKTKDEMQKELEHEFTIGGHKAYYHLKALEMVDIFLVSEMPREEVEGIFRLKYGETIDDALKESFNLIGKDAKVLVIPEGITTLSSV
;
A
#
# COMPACT_ATOMS: atom_id res chain seq x y z
N ALA A 1 19.17 5.64 -14.35
CA ALA A 1 20.18 6.70 -14.14
C ALA A 1 21.50 6.39 -14.86
N ARG A 2 22.19 5.26 -14.62
CA ARG A 2 23.49 4.92 -15.26
C ARG A 2 23.54 5.07 -16.79
N LEU A 3 22.45 4.75 -17.50
CA LEU A 3 22.36 4.91 -18.96
C LEU A 3 22.26 6.38 -19.39
N ALA A 4 21.52 7.19 -18.64
CA ALA A 4 21.33 8.63 -18.91
C ALA A 4 22.52 9.48 -18.43
N LYS A 5 23.36 8.95 -17.53
CA LYS A 5 24.58 9.57 -17.01
C LYS A 5 24.38 11.01 -16.51
N PRO A 6 23.51 11.23 -15.50
CA PRO A 6 23.36 12.57 -14.94
C PRO A 6 24.68 13.05 -14.31
N ASP A 7 25.12 14.26 -14.66
CA ASP A 7 26.36 14.83 -14.14
C ASP A 7 26.27 15.26 -12.66
N PHE A 8 25.07 15.60 -12.21
CA PHE A 8 24.82 16.07 -10.85
C PHE A 8 23.38 15.79 -10.43
N THR A 9 23.17 15.43 -9.18
CA THR A 9 21.84 15.20 -8.58
C THR A 9 21.69 16.02 -7.31
N VAL A 10 20.48 16.50 -7.03
CA VAL A 10 20.09 17.10 -5.76
C VAL A 10 18.76 16.48 -5.33
N ASN A 11 18.73 15.87 -4.15
CA ASN A 11 17.50 15.40 -3.51
C ASN A 11 17.34 16.07 -2.14
N VAL A 12 16.09 16.33 -1.78
CA VAL A 12 15.71 16.76 -0.43
C VAL A 12 14.88 15.67 0.24
N VAL A 13 15.08 15.48 1.54
CA VAL A 13 14.20 14.72 2.40
C VAL A 13 13.38 15.74 3.19
N GLN A 14 12.06 15.60 3.15
CA GLN A 14 11.13 16.53 3.78
C GLN A 14 10.11 15.79 4.64
N THR A 15 9.64 16.49 5.66
CA THR A 15 8.51 16.12 6.50
C THR A 15 7.42 17.19 6.37
N GLU A 16 6.30 17.04 7.06
CA GLU A 16 5.29 18.09 7.18
C GLU A 16 5.85 19.39 7.79
N ASN A 17 6.92 19.28 8.59
CA ASN A 17 7.61 20.42 9.22
C ASN A 17 8.70 21.04 8.33
N GLY A 18 8.85 20.58 7.09
CA GLY A 18 9.82 21.11 6.13
C GLY A 18 10.99 20.19 5.83
N VAL A 19 12.00 20.74 5.15
CA VAL A 19 13.20 20.01 4.70
C VAL A 19 14.10 19.67 5.89
N ILE A 20 14.40 18.39 6.03
CA ILE A 20 15.23 17.83 7.12
C ILE A 20 16.58 17.31 6.62
N GLY A 21 16.76 17.20 5.31
CA GLY A 21 18.04 16.84 4.70
C GLY A 21 18.09 17.26 3.25
N ALA A 22 19.27 17.68 2.79
CA ALA A 22 19.54 17.98 1.39
C ALA A 22 20.86 17.33 0.99
N PHE A 23 20.84 16.56 -0.10
CA PHE A 23 21.97 15.76 -0.54
C PHE A 23 22.23 16.05 -2.01
N SER A 24 23.50 16.30 -2.34
CA SER A 24 23.91 16.57 -3.73
C SER A 24 25.19 15.82 -4.12
N GLY A 25 25.38 15.66 -5.43
CA GLY A 25 26.53 14.96 -6.02
C GLY A 25 26.12 13.82 -6.97
N ASP A 26 26.90 12.73 -6.94
CA ASP A 26 26.62 11.52 -7.70
C ASP A 26 25.26 10.92 -7.30
N PHE A 27 24.49 10.46 -8.30
CA PHE A 27 23.10 10.04 -8.10
C PHE A 27 22.97 8.83 -7.18
N ASP A 28 23.90 7.86 -7.21
CA ASP A 28 23.85 6.70 -6.31
C ASP A 28 24.11 7.17 -4.86
N SER A 29 25.16 7.98 -4.66
CA SER A 29 25.51 8.51 -3.34
C SER A 29 24.40 9.39 -2.74
N VAL A 30 23.75 10.21 -3.56
CA VAL A 30 22.62 11.06 -3.14
C VAL A 30 21.44 10.19 -2.69
N LEU A 31 21.09 9.16 -3.45
CA LEU A 31 20.00 8.26 -3.09
C LEU A 31 20.31 7.48 -1.81
N THR A 32 21.51 6.88 -1.69
CA THR A 32 21.89 6.08 -0.51
C THR A 32 21.87 6.92 0.76
N ARG A 33 22.41 8.13 0.74
CA ARG A 33 22.42 9.02 1.92
C ARG A 33 21.03 9.52 2.29
N GLY A 34 20.22 9.89 1.29
CA GLY A 34 18.83 10.28 1.51
C GLY A 34 18.00 9.14 2.09
N ALA A 35 18.14 7.93 1.55
CA ALA A 35 17.46 6.74 2.05
C ALA A 35 17.87 6.39 3.48
N ALA A 36 19.14 6.55 3.85
CA ALA A 36 19.60 6.31 5.23
C ALA A 36 18.93 7.26 6.23
N LEU A 37 18.73 8.53 5.87
CA LEU A 37 17.99 9.49 6.71
C LEU A 37 16.50 9.13 6.81
N VAL A 38 15.89 8.67 5.71
CA VAL A 38 14.50 8.19 5.74
C VAL A 38 14.37 6.96 6.62
N ASP A 39 15.29 6.00 6.53
CA ASP A 39 15.31 4.80 7.36
C ASP A 39 15.42 5.15 8.85
N ASP A 40 16.27 6.10 9.23
CA ASP A 40 16.45 6.55 10.62
C ASP A 40 15.16 7.12 11.24
N ILE A 41 14.32 7.76 10.43
CA ILE A 41 13.12 8.49 10.89
C ILE A 41 11.86 7.64 10.82
N TYR A 42 11.72 6.85 9.76
CA TYR A 42 10.45 6.23 9.39
C TYR A 42 10.45 4.71 9.52
N LYS A 43 11.62 4.08 9.65
CA LYS A 43 11.71 2.62 9.73
C LYS A 43 11.41 2.11 11.12
N ILE A 44 10.41 1.25 11.19
CA ILE A 44 10.02 0.59 12.43
C ILE A 44 10.24 -0.91 12.26
N HIS A 45 10.97 -1.49 13.21
CA HIS A 45 11.20 -2.92 13.27
C HIS A 45 10.23 -3.55 14.28
N VAL A 46 9.50 -4.57 13.84
CA VAL A 46 8.62 -5.36 14.70
C VAL A 46 9.24 -6.75 14.90
N LYS A 47 9.12 -7.30 16.11
CA LYS A 47 9.76 -8.56 16.48
C LYS A 47 9.36 -9.76 15.62
N GLU A 48 8.11 -9.78 15.18
CA GLU A 48 7.52 -10.86 14.39
C GLU A 48 6.27 -10.34 13.69
N LYS A 49 5.85 -11.06 12.64
CA LYS A 49 4.64 -10.77 11.90
C LYS A 49 3.38 -10.96 12.78
N ALA A 50 2.38 -10.11 12.59
CA ALA A 50 1.11 -10.15 13.30
C ALA A 50 0.05 -10.94 12.54
N ASP A 51 -0.96 -11.43 13.26
CA ASP A 51 -2.13 -12.11 12.69
C ASP A 51 -3.05 -11.12 11.97
N ILE A 52 -3.27 -9.96 12.59
CA ILE A 52 -4.11 -8.87 12.10
C ILE A 52 -3.28 -7.59 12.09
N VAL A 53 -3.28 -6.86 10.98
CA VAL A 53 -2.66 -5.54 10.88
C VAL A 53 -3.73 -4.52 10.53
N ILE A 54 -3.92 -3.51 11.38
CA ILE A 54 -4.75 -2.34 11.07
C ILE A 54 -3.81 -1.24 10.56
N THR A 55 -4.08 -0.70 9.38
CA THR A 55 -3.27 0.39 8.81
C THR A 55 -4.17 1.49 8.27
N SER A 56 -3.80 2.74 8.49
CA SER A 56 -4.48 3.91 7.88
C SER A 56 -3.62 4.52 6.77
N ALA A 57 -4.28 5.07 5.75
CA ALA A 57 -3.63 5.74 4.62
C ALA A 57 -3.33 7.23 4.87
N ASN A 58 -3.09 7.62 6.13
CA ASN A 58 -2.72 8.97 6.57
C ASN A 58 -3.77 10.08 6.32
N GLY A 59 -5.00 9.73 5.93
CA GLY A 59 -6.06 10.71 5.64
C GLY A 59 -5.77 11.57 4.42
N PHE A 60 -6.59 12.60 4.19
CA PHE A 60 -6.47 13.47 3.02
C PHE A 60 -5.15 14.26 3.03
N PRO A 61 -4.41 14.33 1.90
CA PRO A 61 -4.79 13.89 0.55
C PRO A 61 -4.31 12.48 0.18
N HIS A 62 -3.72 11.73 1.11
CA HIS A 62 -3.08 10.44 0.82
C HIS A 62 -4.08 9.29 0.63
N ASP A 63 -5.28 9.43 1.18
CA ASP A 63 -6.39 8.47 1.04
C ASP A 63 -7.50 8.96 0.10
N ILE A 64 -7.21 9.93 -0.79
CA ILE A 64 -8.19 10.49 -1.74
C ILE A 64 -8.85 9.42 -2.62
N ASP A 65 -8.10 8.35 -2.95
CA ASP A 65 -8.55 7.21 -3.73
C ASP A 65 -7.84 5.91 -3.33
N LEU A 66 -8.42 4.78 -3.72
CA LEU A 66 -7.89 3.44 -3.42
C LEU A 66 -6.50 3.18 -4.05
N TYR A 67 -6.22 3.80 -5.19
CA TYR A 67 -4.94 3.63 -5.87
C TYR A 67 -3.78 4.22 -5.05
N GLN A 68 -3.98 5.36 -4.39
CA GLN A 68 -3.02 5.95 -3.46
C GLN A 68 -3.00 5.20 -2.13
N ALA A 69 -4.18 4.88 -1.57
CA ALA A 69 -4.30 4.17 -0.30
C ALA A 69 -3.61 2.80 -0.31
N TYR A 70 -3.51 2.15 -1.48
CA TYR A 70 -2.79 0.89 -1.64
C TYR A 70 -1.32 0.95 -1.16
N LYS A 71 -0.69 2.13 -1.14
CA LYS A 71 0.67 2.30 -0.62
C LYS A 71 0.76 1.90 0.86
N ALA A 72 -0.25 2.25 1.66
CA ALA A 72 -0.30 1.90 3.09
C ALA A 72 -0.48 0.38 3.27
N LEU A 73 -1.40 -0.21 2.49
CA LEU A 73 -1.56 -1.65 2.45
C LEU A 73 -0.24 -2.34 2.11
N HIS A 74 0.49 -1.88 1.08
CA HIS A 74 1.74 -2.49 0.65
C HIS A 74 2.80 -2.55 1.77
N LEU A 75 2.88 -1.51 2.62
CA LEU A 75 3.79 -1.50 3.76
C LEU A 75 3.30 -2.42 4.89
N ALA A 76 1.99 -2.51 5.13
CA ALA A 76 1.40 -3.45 6.07
C ALA A 76 1.66 -4.92 5.69
N LEU A 77 1.76 -5.24 4.39
CA LEU A 77 2.07 -6.60 3.90
C LEU A 77 3.43 -7.13 4.40
N ASN A 78 4.37 -6.26 4.78
CA ASN A 78 5.67 -6.68 5.31
C ASN A 78 5.57 -7.30 6.70
N VAL A 79 4.53 -6.92 7.47
CA VAL A 79 4.42 -7.23 8.90
C VAL A 79 3.18 -8.04 9.27
N VAL A 80 2.33 -8.37 8.29
CA VAL A 80 1.28 -9.38 8.44
C VAL A 80 1.83 -10.76 8.07
N ARG A 81 1.38 -11.80 8.78
CA ARG A 81 1.73 -13.19 8.41
C ARG A 81 0.95 -13.66 7.19
N GLU A 82 1.43 -14.73 6.58
CA GLU A 82 0.68 -15.42 5.52
C GLU A 82 -0.66 -15.94 6.08
N ASN A 83 -1.73 -15.84 5.29
CA ASN A 83 -3.10 -16.10 5.70
C ASN A 83 -3.56 -15.26 6.91
N GLY A 84 -2.92 -14.10 7.14
CA GLY A 84 -3.36 -13.09 8.11
C GLY A 84 -4.39 -12.14 7.50
N ILE A 85 -4.77 -11.12 8.25
CA ILE A 85 -5.75 -10.11 7.83
C ILE A 85 -5.13 -8.72 7.87
N VAL A 86 -5.34 -7.92 6.84
CA VAL A 86 -5.06 -6.48 6.86
C VAL A 86 -6.39 -5.71 6.83
N ILE A 87 -6.57 -4.80 7.78
CA ILE A 87 -7.66 -3.83 7.79
C ILE A 87 -7.08 -2.49 7.31
N LEU A 88 -7.36 -2.14 6.05
CA LEU A 88 -7.00 -0.85 5.47
C LEU A 88 -8.10 0.17 5.78
N VAL A 89 -7.72 1.27 6.42
CA VAL A 89 -8.59 2.42 6.70
C VAL A 89 -8.21 3.55 5.75
N ALA A 90 -9.13 3.91 4.86
CA ALA A 90 -8.90 4.95 3.86
C ALA A 90 -10.24 5.48 3.34
N GLU A 91 -10.48 6.79 3.40
CA GLU A 91 -11.76 7.39 2.99
C GLU A 91 -12.08 7.05 1.52
N CYS A 92 -11.12 7.21 0.62
CA CYS A 92 -11.22 6.97 -0.82
C CYS A 92 -12.42 7.69 -1.45
N ARG A 93 -12.58 8.99 -1.13
CA ARG A 93 -13.71 9.83 -1.59
C ARG A 93 -13.85 9.95 -3.10
N GLU A 94 -12.78 9.73 -3.87
CA GLU A 94 -12.82 9.66 -5.34
C GLU A 94 -12.89 8.22 -5.90
N GLY A 95 -13.21 7.26 -5.05
CA GLY A 95 -13.25 5.84 -5.39
C GLY A 95 -11.88 5.32 -5.81
N VAL A 96 -11.78 4.82 -7.04
CA VAL A 96 -10.51 4.33 -7.60
C VAL A 96 -9.56 5.45 -8.06
N GLY A 97 -10.08 6.67 -8.22
CA GLY A 97 -9.36 7.82 -8.78
C GLY A 97 -9.52 7.97 -10.30
N ASN A 98 -9.21 9.16 -10.82
CA ASN A 98 -9.61 9.56 -12.17
C ASN A 98 -8.48 9.58 -13.22
N GLY A 99 -7.22 9.49 -12.81
CA GLY A 99 -6.09 9.53 -13.74
C GLY A 99 -5.92 8.26 -14.57
N VAL A 100 -5.11 8.31 -15.63
CA VAL A 100 -4.87 7.19 -16.56
C VAL A 100 -4.46 5.89 -15.83
N GLY A 101 -3.54 5.99 -14.87
CA GLY A 101 -3.13 4.84 -14.05
C GLY A 101 -4.26 4.26 -13.20
N HIS A 102 -5.09 5.12 -12.60
CA HIS A 102 -6.25 4.73 -11.79
C HIS A 102 -7.27 3.95 -12.63
N GLN A 103 -7.59 4.47 -13.81
CA GLN A 103 -8.55 3.85 -14.72
C GLN A 103 -8.03 2.55 -15.33
N ASN A 104 -6.72 2.45 -15.58
CA ASN A 104 -6.10 1.18 -15.96
C ASN A 104 -6.15 0.18 -14.81
N TYR A 105 -5.84 0.57 -13.58
CA TYR A 105 -5.96 -0.29 -12.41
C TYR A 105 -7.39 -0.85 -12.28
N TYR A 106 -8.41 0.01 -12.38
CA TYR A 106 -9.81 -0.39 -12.39
C TYR A 106 -10.15 -1.41 -13.50
N LYS A 107 -9.78 -1.10 -14.75
CA LYS A 107 -10.02 -1.98 -15.90
C LYS A 107 -9.32 -3.33 -15.75
N TRP A 108 -8.12 -3.34 -15.19
CA TRP A 108 -7.35 -4.56 -14.98
C TRP A 108 -7.97 -5.45 -13.91
N MET A 109 -8.41 -4.87 -12.78
CA MET A 109 -9.14 -5.60 -11.73
C MET A 109 -10.44 -6.22 -12.24
N LYS A 110 -11.12 -5.54 -13.18
CA LYS A 110 -12.29 -6.07 -13.90
C LYS A 110 -11.95 -7.17 -14.91
N LYS A 111 -10.89 -6.98 -15.70
CA LYS A 111 -10.53 -7.84 -16.85
C LYS A 111 -9.94 -9.18 -16.41
N PHE A 112 -8.97 -9.15 -15.50
CA PHE A 112 -8.14 -10.31 -15.18
C PHE A 112 -8.54 -10.95 -13.86
N LYS A 113 -8.54 -12.28 -13.80
CA LYS A 113 -8.96 -13.02 -12.62
C LYS A 113 -7.79 -13.43 -11.74
N THR A 114 -6.62 -13.68 -12.33
CA THR A 114 -5.44 -14.19 -11.61
C THR A 114 -4.24 -13.28 -11.80
N LYS A 115 -3.29 -13.32 -10.84
CA LYS A 115 -2.03 -12.57 -10.98
C LYS A 115 -1.21 -13.04 -12.19
N ASP A 116 -1.30 -14.32 -12.56
CA ASP A 116 -0.51 -14.91 -13.64
C ASP A 116 -0.96 -14.39 -15.01
N GLU A 117 -2.27 -14.17 -15.19
CA GLU A 117 -2.81 -13.50 -16.38
C GLU A 117 -2.29 -12.06 -16.46
N MET A 118 -2.32 -11.32 -15.35
CA MET A 118 -1.81 -9.94 -15.29
C MET A 118 -0.30 -9.90 -15.55
N GLN A 119 0.47 -10.85 -15.01
CA GLN A 119 1.91 -10.93 -15.20
C GLN A 119 2.26 -11.12 -16.68
N LYS A 120 1.63 -12.09 -17.36
CA LYS A 120 1.85 -12.34 -18.78
C LYS A 120 1.55 -11.10 -19.63
N GLU A 121 0.47 -10.40 -19.33
CA GLU A 121 0.13 -9.15 -20.04
C GLU A 121 1.18 -8.06 -19.79
N LEU A 122 1.64 -7.88 -18.55
CA LEU A 122 2.66 -6.88 -18.19
C LEU A 122 4.03 -7.17 -18.80
N GLU A 123 4.38 -8.46 -18.95
CA GLU A 123 5.61 -8.91 -19.62
C GLU A 123 5.55 -8.64 -21.13
N HIS A 124 4.35 -8.71 -21.73
CA HIS A 124 4.13 -8.36 -23.14
C HIS A 124 4.09 -6.84 -23.37
N GLU A 125 3.27 -6.12 -22.60
CA GLU A 125 3.13 -4.67 -22.68
C GLU A 125 2.92 -4.06 -21.28
N PHE A 126 3.95 -3.36 -20.80
CA PHE A 126 3.87 -2.70 -19.51
C PHE A 126 2.84 -1.58 -19.52
N THR A 127 1.83 -1.70 -18.64
CA THR A 127 0.78 -0.70 -18.47
C THR A 127 0.83 -0.08 -17.08
N ILE A 128 0.91 1.26 -17.01
CA ILE A 128 0.76 1.99 -15.75
C ILE A 128 -0.63 1.72 -15.18
N GLY A 129 -0.70 1.36 -13.90
CA GLY A 129 -1.92 0.92 -13.22
C GLY A 129 -2.17 -0.59 -13.30
N GLY A 130 -1.82 -1.24 -14.42
CA GLY A 130 -1.88 -2.70 -14.54
C GLY A 130 -0.95 -3.39 -13.54
N HIS A 131 0.26 -2.86 -13.35
CA HIS A 131 1.19 -3.36 -12.33
C HIS A 131 0.65 -3.20 -10.89
N LYS A 132 -0.18 -2.18 -10.62
CA LYS A 132 -0.84 -2.04 -9.31
C LYS A 132 -1.92 -3.09 -9.12
N ALA A 133 -2.70 -3.39 -10.16
CA ALA A 133 -3.66 -4.49 -10.14
C ALA A 133 -2.97 -5.84 -9.86
N TYR A 134 -1.81 -6.07 -10.48
CA TYR A 134 -1.00 -7.26 -10.22
C TYR A 134 -0.59 -7.36 -8.74
N TYR A 135 -0.04 -6.29 -8.17
CA TYR A 135 0.32 -6.29 -6.75
C TYR A 135 -0.90 -6.46 -5.85
N HIS A 136 -2.05 -5.89 -6.22
CA HIS A 136 -3.29 -6.08 -5.50
C HIS A 136 -3.70 -7.55 -5.46
N LEU A 137 -3.80 -8.24 -6.61
CA LEU A 137 -4.13 -9.66 -6.63
C LEU A 137 -3.09 -10.50 -5.89
N LYS A 138 -1.80 -10.17 -6.02
CA LYS A 138 -0.75 -10.84 -5.25
C LYS A 138 -0.94 -10.70 -3.74
N ALA A 139 -1.44 -9.54 -3.27
CA ALA A 139 -1.75 -9.33 -1.87
C ALA A 139 -2.96 -10.16 -1.42
N LEU A 140 -4.03 -10.19 -2.23
CA LEU A 140 -5.23 -11.01 -1.97
C LEU A 140 -4.94 -12.52 -1.93
N GLU A 141 -3.93 -13.00 -2.66
CA GLU A 141 -3.50 -14.40 -2.57
C GLU A 141 -2.71 -14.70 -1.28
N MET A 142 -2.18 -13.68 -0.60
CA MET A 142 -1.37 -13.84 0.61
C MET A 142 -2.18 -13.63 1.89
N VAL A 143 -3.14 -12.70 1.88
CA VAL A 143 -3.92 -12.27 3.05
C VAL A 143 -5.34 -11.89 2.68
N ASP A 144 -6.23 -11.97 3.66
CA ASP A 144 -7.54 -11.33 3.59
C ASP A 144 -7.39 -9.83 3.84
N ILE A 145 -8.12 -9.01 3.08
CA ILE A 145 -8.05 -7.56 3.20
C ILE A 145 -9.44 -6.99 3.40
N PHE A 146 -9.64 -6.30 4.52
CA PHE A 146 -10.78 -5.44 4.76
C PHE A 146 -10.46 -4.01 4.35
N LEU A 147 -11.43 -3.34 3.72
CA LEU A 147 -11.39 -1.91 3.46
C LEU A 147 -12.51 -1.23 4.26
N VAL A 148 -12.12 -0.28 5.11
CA VAL A 148 -13.02 0.66 5.79
C VAL A 148 -12.93 1.99 5.06
N SER A 149 -13.99 2.36 4.34
CA SER A 149 -13.99 3.43 3.33
C SER A 149 -15.40 3.93 3.03
N GLU A 150 -15.52 5.11 2.42
CA GLU A 150 -16.78 5.61 1.83
C GLU A 150 -17.08 5.04 0.44
N MET A 151 -16.19 4.20 -0.11
CA MET A 151 -16.41 3.56 -1.40
C MET A 151 -17.67 2.68 -1.43
N PRO A 152 -18.38 2.59 -2.57
CA PRO A 152 -19.53 1.71 -2.69
C PRO A 152 -19.15 0.25 -2.41
N ARG A 153 -19.83 -0.40 -1.46
CA ARG A 153 -19.62 -1.81 -1.08
C ARG A 153 -19.55 -2.75 -2.29
N GLU A 154 -20.45 -2.60 -3.25
CA GLU A 154 -20.50 -3.43 -4.46
C GLU A 154 -19.21 -3.32 -5.28
N GLU A 155 -18.59 -2.14 -5.33
CA GLU A 155 -17.33 -1.92 -6.04
C GLU A 155 -16.15 -2.55 -5.29
N VAL A 156 -16.12 -2.36 -3.96
CA VAL A 156 -15.09 -2.92 -3.06
C VAL A 156 -15.08 -4.44 -3.15
N GLU A 157 -16.23 -5.08 -3.00
CA GLU A 157 -16.36 -6.54 -2.98
C GLU A 157 -16.33 -7.14 -4.40
N GLY A 158 -17.02 -6.52 -5.36
CA GLY A 158 -17.20 -7.09 -6.70
C GLY A 158 -16.00 -6.90 -7.63
N ILE A 159 -15.39 -5.71 -7.61
CA ILE A 159 -14.31 -5.37 -8.54
C ILE A 159 -12.96 -5.53 -7.88
N PHE A 160 -12.79 -4.96 -6.68
CA PHE A 160 -11.52 -5.02 -5.96
C PHE A 160 -11.36 -6.30 -5.15
N ARG A 161 -12.44 -7.05 -4.92
CA ARG A 161 -12.41 -8.35 -4.20
C ARG A 161 -11.87 -8.22 -2.79
N LEU A 162 -12.05 -7.05 -2.21
CA LEU A 162 -11.77 -6.74 -0.82
C LEU A 162 -13.03 -7.03 -0.01
N LYS A 163 -12.87 -7.31 1.28
CA LYS A 163 -14.00 -7.35 2.22
C LYS A 163 -14.35 -5.93 2.62
N TYR A 164 -15.64 -5.58 2.63
CA TYR A 164 -16.07 -4.25 3.07
C TYR A 164 -16.30 -4.22 4.59
N GLY A 165 -15.63 -3.29 5.28
CA GLY A 165 -15.86 -3.01 6.70
C GLY A 165 -16.64 -1.70 6.88
N GLU A 166 -17.80 -1.76 7.55
CA GLU A 166 -18.61 -0.57 7.88
C GLU A 166 -17.86 0.38 8.82
N THR A 167 -17.20 -0.20 9.82
CA THR A 167 -16.38 0.51 10.80
C THR A 167 -15.10 -0.29 11.07
N ILE A 168 -14.13 0.35 11.72
CA ILE A 168 -12.92 -0.34 12.18
C ILE A 168 -13.28 -1.44 13.18
N ASP A 169 -14.22 -1.18 14.10
CA ASP A 169 -14.68 -2.16 15.09
C ASP A 169 -15.35 -3.37 14.45
N ASP A 170 -16.18 -3.16 13.42
CA ASP A 170 -16.84 -4.25 12.69
C ASP A 170 -15.83 -5.12 11.94
N ALA A 171 -14.90 -4.49 11.21
CA ALA A 171 -13.84 -5.20 10.50
C ALA A 171 -12.93 -5.98 11.47
N LEU A 172 -12.61 -5.39 12.62
CA LEU A 172 -11.79 -6.03 13.66
C LEU A 172 -12.53 -7.21 14.31
N LYS A 173 -13.82 -7.04 14.61
CA LYS A 173 -14.66 -8.12 15.15
C LYS A 173 -14.77 -9.29 14.18
N GLU A 174 -14.97 -9.03 12.89
CA GLU A 174 -14.99 -10.08 11.88
C GLU A 174 -13.63 -10.76 11.76
N SER A 175 -12.55 -9.99 11.82
CA SER A 175 -11.18 -10.52 11.80
C SER A 175 -10.91 -11.49 12.97
N PHE A 176 -11.34 -11.16 14.18
CA PHE A 176 -11.26 -12.07 15.33
C PHE A 176 -12.12 -13.32 15.17
N ASN A 177 -13.27 -13.24 14.49
CA ASN A 177 -14.10 -14.42 14.20
C ASN A 177 -13.41 -15.37 13.20
N LEU A 178 -12.63 -14.84 12.26
CA LEU A 178 -11.93 -15.62 11.25
C LEU A 178 -10.63 -16.24 11.79
N ILE A 179 -9.86 -15.50 12.60
CA ILE A 179 -8.53 -15.94 13.07
C ILE A 179 -8.57 -16.57 14.46
N GLY A 180 -9.41 -16.06 15.35
CA GLY A 180 -9.45 -16.43 16.77
C GLY A 180 -9.21 -15.24 17.70
N LYS A 181 -9.75 -15.32 18.91
CA LYS A 181 -9.74 -14.21 19.89
C LYS A 181 -8.36 -13.85 20.45
N ASP A 182 -7.42 -14.78 20.38
CA ASP A 182 -6.04 -14.60 20.85
C ASP A 182 -5.10 -14.06 19.74
N ALA A 183 -5.66 -13.64 18.60
CA ALA A 183 -4.91 -13.10 17.47
C ALA A 183 -4.10 -11.87 17.87
N LYS A 184 -2.83 -11.83 17.47
CA LYS A 184 -1.96 -10.68 17.67
C LYS A 184 -2.32 -9.58 16.69
N VAL A 185 -2.68 -8.42 17.22
CA VAL A 185 -3.01 -7.23 16.42
C VAL A 185 -1.83 -6.25 16.44
N LEU A 186 -1.45 -5.74 15.26
CA LEU A 186 -0.53 -4.63 15.09
C LEU A 186 -1.28 -3.45 14.46
N VAL A 187 -1.02 -2.23 14.93
CA VAL A 187 -1.64 -1.02 14.41
C VAL A 187 -0.57 -0.10 13.82
N ILE A 188 -0.80 0.37 12.60
CA ILE A 188 0.03 1.33 11.86
C ILE A 188 -0.84 2.56 11.54
N PRO A 189 -0.88 3.56 12.43
CA PRO A 189 -1.73 4.74 12.24
C PRO A 189 -1.35 5.57 11.02
N GLU A 190 -0.07 5.55 10.64
CA GLU A 190 0.46 6.28 9.49
C GLU A 190 1.12 5.31 8.49
N GLY A 191 0.29 4.54 7.79
CA GLY A 191 0.73 3.47 6.91
C GLY A 191 1.47 3.93 5.65
N ILE A 192 1.33 5.18 5.23
CA ILE A 192 2.02 5.72 4.04
C ILE A 192 3.49 6.06 4.35
N THR A 193 3.75 6.51 5.57
CA THR A 193 5.06 7.01 6.01
C THR A 193 5.82 5.99 6.83
N THR A 194 5.15 5.08 7.55
CA THR A 194 5.82 4.08 8.40
C THR A 194 6.40 2.94 7.56
N LEU A 195 7.73 2.80 7.55
CA LEU A 195 8.43 1.71 6.87
C LEU A 195 8.57 0.50 7.81
N SER A 196 7.50 -0.29 7.89
CA SER A 196 7.43 -1.46 8.76
C SER A 196 8.25 -2.64 8.21
N SER A 197 9.06 -3.25 9.07
CA SER A 197 9.91 -4.41 8.76
C SER A 197 9.93 -5.42 9.91
N VAL A 198 10.17 -6.70 9.60
CA VAL A 198 10.39 -7.81 10.56
C VAL A 198 11.84 -8.26 10.50
#